data_AF-A0A6A6QX88-F1
#
_entry.id   AF-A0A6A6QX88-F1
#
_cell.length_a   1.000
_cell.length_b   1.000
_cell.length_c   1.000
_cell.angle_alpha   90.00
_cell.angle_beta   90.00
_cell.angle_gamma   90.00
#
_symmetry.space_group_name_H-M   'P 1'
#
loop_
_entity.id
_entity.type
_entity.pdbx_description
1 polymer ?
#
loop_
_entity_poly.entity_id
_entity_poly.type
_entity_poly.pdbx_seq_one_letter_code
_entity_poly.pdbx_strand_id
1 'polypeptide(L)'
;MGKFEFEFPHLTSRFSKRDPVTGKSTCTLFVLCLVKTTEEQRTSILEELNAIDHEWEGRPNVDPRPMEVVPWIRNYDPPVSIVFDISEHRQISAIFVDAQTLRDNTVIITNSFKSSPIDHWWSGELEAARVPARRANLTISDIWLRQISLFPQHVPEECRVLRPHKPDEGWEVVSKLNAVQWDFPTHLPPNMKLSASSTVLISLIHLSDAEIEALKSEIGSDPLLEPVQIYNWPKDAVPASRVDMWRIFDQVKQEFPAPYEQVFGFFIDCTHLHGLDRKPEVIVVDRRRASLDEASIVGEPYPVFLLGPTTEYQIRAVRDVLMNEEGEFQFITVPNGDGTLESLVRYFESAEFRHYEEPPHIFIAVDEETLSTLPDQEEDDTEKWNPGDCSVIVASANGCTTRSPSYSVTEFLGYGYGRTSLDDYGPTSAMNNLNTANMDLWELIEPDDDCEKDEYGQCKPKRVFWSTFTPGDAVLDH
;
A
#
# COMPACT_ATOMS: atom_id res chain seq x y z
N MET A 1 -5.08 -17.40 -9.76
CA MET A 1 -3.93 -16.68 -10.35
C MET A 1 -3.88 -15.32 -9.68
N GLY A 2 -2.90 -15.08 -8.80
CA GLY A 2 -2.81 -13.82 -8.06
C GLY A 2 -2.34 -12.68 -8.97
N LYS A 3 -3.01 -11.53 -8.89
CA LYS A 3 -2.42 -10.26 -9.34
C LYS A 3 -1.14 -10.04 -8.53
N PHE A 4 -0.04 -9.71 -9.20
CA PHE A 4 1.15 -9.21 -8.52
C PHE A 4 0.91 -7.74 -8.17
N GLU A 5 0.22 -7.51 -7.05
CA GLU A 5 0.12 -6.18 -6.48
C GLU A 5 1.40 -5.88 -5.71
N PHE A 6 2.21 -4.97 -6.26
CA PHE A 6 3.28 -4.37 -5.49
C PHE A 6 2.66 -3.32 -4.56
N GLU A 7 2.41 -3.72 -3.32
CA GLU A 7 2.13 -2.78 -2.24
C GLU A 7 3.40 -1.98 -1.94
N PHE A 8 3.38 -0.71 -2.33
CA PHE A 8 4.35 0.28 -1.86
C PHE A 8 3.61 1.27 -0.95
N PRO A 9 3.25 0.88 0.30
CA PRO A 9 2.52 1.75 1.25
C PRO A 9 3.28 3.06 1.61
N HIS A 10 4.56 3.17 1.20
CA HIS A 10 5.38 4.37 1.33
C HIS A 10 5.23 5.37 0.16
N LEU A 11 4.66 4.97 -0.99
CA LEU A 11 4.50 5.85 -2.16
C LEU A 11 3.16 6.60 -2.15
N THR A 12 2.10 6.06 -1.56
CA THR A 12 0.75 6.66 -1.58
C THR A 12 0.54 7.77 -0.55
N SER A 13 1.10 7.67 0.66
CA SER A 13 0.88 8.68 1.72
C SER A 13 1.80 9.92 1.65
N ARG A 14 2.70 10.02 0.65
CA ARG A 14 3.78 11.02 0.57
C ARG A 14 3.60 12.10 -0.48
N PHE A 15 2.43 12.21 -1.10
CA PHE A 15 2.23 13.15 -2.20
C PHE A 15 2.19 14.63 -1.79
N SER A 16 2.12 14.95 -0.48
CA SER A 16 2.03 16.32 0.00
C SER A 16 2.67 16.48 1.37
N LYS A 17 3.89 17.03 1.45
CA LYS A 17 4.39 17.63 2.69
C LYS A 17 4.16 19.14 2.60
N ARG A 18 3.38 19.70 3.53
CA ARG A 18 3.29 21.16 3.65
C ARG A 18 4.62 21.67 4.20
N ASP A 19 5.26 22.56 3.45
CA ASP A 19 6.41 23.29 3.92
C ASP A 19 6.00 24.08 5.19
N PRO A 20 6.70 23.90 6.32
CA PRO A 20 6.28 24.47 7.61
C PRO A 20 6.43 25.99 7.67
N VAL A 21 7.16 26.61 6.73
CA VAL A 21 7.41 28.06 6.68
C VAL A 21 6.44 28.75 5.72
N THR A 22 6.13 28.12 4.59
CA THR A 22 5.31 28.71 3.52
C THR A 22 3.89 28.16 3.45
N GLY A 23 3.60 27.06 4.15
CA GLY A 23 2.31 26.37 4.12
C GLY A 23 1.98 25.70 2.78
N LYS A 24 2.85 25.81 1.77
CA LYS A 24 2.64 25.23 0.45
C LYS A 24 2.88 23.73 0.50
N SER A 25 1.95 22.95 -0.06
CA SER A 25 2.17 21.53 -0.31
C SER A 25 3.28 21.39 -1.35
N THR A 26 4.41 20.83 -0.92
CA THR A 26 5.47 20.39 -1.80
C THR A 26 5.24 18.92 -2.09
N CYS A 27 4.97 18.60 -3.35
CA CYS A 27 4.83 17.22 -3.79
C CYS A 27 6.22 16.71 -4.19
N THR A 28 6.63 15.66 -3.49
CA THR A 28 7.96 15.02 -3.64
C THR A 28 8.00 14.22 -4.93
N LEU A 29 9.12 14.30 -5.66
CA LEU A 29 9.35 13.52 -6.86
C LEU A 29 10.10 12.22 -6.55
N PHE A 30 9.56 11.08 -6.98
CA PHE A 30 10.23 9.80 -6.76
C PHE A 30 11.29 9.52 -7.83
N VAL A 31 12.44 9.02 -7.37
CA VAL A 31 13.54 8.50 -8.19
C VAL A 31 13.61 6.99 -7.96
N LEU A 32 13.05 6.23 -8.90
CA LEU A 32 12.86 4.80 -8.83
C LEU A 32 14.02 4.07 -9.53
N CYS A 33 14.91 3.45 -8.76
CA CYS A 33 15.96 2.62 -9.34
C CYS A 33 15.40 1.27 -9.80
N LEU A 34 15.38 1.04 -11.10
CA LEU A 34 14.93 -0.21 -11.72
C LEU A 34 15.97 -1.32 -11.57
N VAL A 35 17.24 -0.97 -11.44
CA VAL A 35 18.37 -1.88 -11.28
C VAL A 35 19.06 -1.67 -9.94
N LYS A 36 19.84 -2.66 -9.48
CA LYS A 36 20.63 -2.53 -8.25
C LYS A 36 21.62 -1.38 -8.38
N THR A 37 21.59 -0.45 -7.42
CA THR A 37 22.52 0.68 -7.33
C THR A 37 23.26 0.66 -5.99
N THR A 38 24.50 1.15 -5.97
CA THR A 38 25.22 1.44 -4.71
C THR A 38 24.77 2.78 -4.13
N GLU A 39 25.14 3.07 -2.89
CA GLU A 39 24.84 4.37 -2.28
C GLU A 39 25.54 5.51 -3.01
N GLU A 40 26.80 5.32 -3.42
CA GLU A 40 27.56 6.31 -4.17
C GLU A 40 26.93 6.59 -5.53
N GLN A 41 26.42 5.54 -6.20
CA GLN A 41 25.68 5.70 -7.46
C GLN A 41 24.41 6.52 -7.25
N ARG A 42 23.62 6.24 -6.20
CA ARG A 42 22.41 7.00 -5.90
C ARG A 42 22.70 8.46 -5.57
N THR A 43 23.73 8.72 -4.77
CA THR A 43 24.16 10.07 -4.44
C THR A 43 24.60 10.82 -5.69
N SER A 44 25.42 10.20 -6.54
CA SER A 44 25.85 10.80 -7.80
C SER A 44 24.68 11.08 -8.76
N ILE A 45 23.71 10.17 -8.85
CA ILE A 45 22.49 10.39 -9.63
C ILE A 45 21.70 11.58 -9.07
N LEU A 46 21.53 11.68 -7.76
CA LEU A 46 20.82 12.79 -7.14
C LEU A 46 21.53 14.14 -7.35
N GLU A 47 22.85 14.17 -7.29
CA GLU A 47 23.65 15.35 -7.62
C GLU A 47 23.42 15.77 -9.07
N GLU A 48 23.46 14.81 -10.00
CA GLU A 48 23.20 15.06 -11.42
C GLU A 48 21.75 15.50 -11.68
N LEU A 49 20.75 14.92 -11.00
CA LEU A 49 19.34 15.32 -11.11
C LEU A 49 19.06 16.74 -10.56
N ASN A 50 19.88 17.21 -9.61
CA ASN A 50 19.79 18.56 -9.04
C ASN A 50 20.68 19.58 -9.77
N ALA A 51 21.63 19.13 -10.59
CA ALA A 51 22.53 20.00 -11.32
C ALA A 51 21.77 20.77 -12.41
N ILE A 52 22.11 22.05 -12.56
CA ILE A 52 21.53 22.91 -13.59
C ILE A 52 22.29 22.70 -14.91
N ASP A 53 21.57 22.31 -15.96
CA ASP A 53 22.08 22.37 -17.33
C ASP A 53 22.02 23.81 -17.86
N HIS A 54 23.17 24.48 -17.88
CA HIS A 54 23.31 25.86 -18.37
C HIS A 54 23.25 25.96 -19.91
N GLU A 55 23.43 24.86 -20.63
CA GLU A 55 23.39 24.80 -22.09
C GLU A 55 21.97 24.50 -22.61
N TRP A 56 21.00 24.29 -21.72
CA TRP A 56 19.62 24.01 -22.08
C TRP A 56 18.88 25.29 -22.54
N GLU A 57 18.92 25.54 -23.84
CA GLU A 57 18.09 26.57 -24.47
C GLU A 57 16.60 26.33 -24.21
N GLY A 58 15.89 27.37 -23.77
CA GLY A 58 14.46 27.25 -23.46
C GLY A 58 14.15 26.49 -22.16
N ARG A 59 15.13 26.33 -21.25
CA ARG A 59 14.94 25.74 -19.92
C ARG A 59 13.69 26.30 -19.21
N PRO A 60 12.79 25.43 -18.70
CA PRO A 60 11.63 25.86 -17.93
C PRO A 60 12.01 26.76 -16.76
N ASN A 61 11.24 27.83 -16.55
CA ASN A 61 11.43 28.74 -15.43
C ASN A 61 10.61 28.27 -14.21
N VAL A 62 11.00 27.11 -13.67
CA VAL A 62 10.37 26.48 -12.50
C VAL A 62 11.45 26.06 -11.51
N ASP A 63 11.08 25.96 -10.23
CA ASP A 63 11.98 25.46 -9.20
C ASP A 63 12.02 23.92 -9.24
N PRO A 64 13.19 23.29 -9.02
CA PRO A 64 13.29 21.85 -8.91
C PRO A 64 12.55 21.35 -7.67
N ARG A 65 11.96 20.16 -7.79
CA ARG A 65 11.23 19.52 -6.69
C ARG A 65 12.16 18.76 -5.75
N PRO A 66 11.79 18.63 -4.46
CA PRO A 66 12.45 17.69 -3.58
C PRO A 66 12.28 16.27 -4.13
N MET A 67 13.35 15.49 -4.06
CA MET A 67 13.38 14.13 -4.59
C MET A 67 13.52 13.10 -3.47
N GLU A 68 12.88 11.96 -3.64
CA GLU A 68 13.04 10.79 -2.79
C GLU A 68 13.47 9.57 -3.61
N VAL A 69 14.57 8.94 -3.22
CA VAL A 69 15.13 7.80 -3.94
C VAL A 69 14.61 6.49 -3.38
N VAL A 70 14.09 5.63 -4.26
CA VAL A 70 13.79 4.24 -3.97
C VAL A 70 14.98 3.39 -4.43
N PRO A 71 15.74 2.76 -3.51
CA PRO A 71 17.10 2.29 -3.77
C PRO A 71 17.28 1.32 -4.94
N TRP A 72 16.45 0.28 -5.07
CA TRP A 72 16.30 -0.53 -6.27
C TRP A 72 15.08 -1.44 -6.14
N ILE A 73 14.40 -1.67 -7.27
CA ILE A 73 13.15 -2.47 -7.32
C ILE A 73 13.43 -3.88 -7.86
N ARG A 74 14.49 -4.07 -8.66
CA ARG A 74 14.82 -5.36 -9.29
C ARG A 74 16.32 -5.63 -9.27
N ASN A 75 16.69 -6.88 -9.45
CA ASN A 75 18.07 -7.37 -9.50
C ASN A 75 18.52 -7.79 -10.91
N TYR A 76 17.70 -7.51 -11.93
CA TYR A 76 18.01 -7.67 -13.35
C TYR A 76 17.74 -6.35 -14.07
N ASP A 77 18.22 -6.22 -15.31
CA ASP A 77 17.94 -5.05 -16.17
C ASP A 77 16.59 -5.25 -16.87
N PRO A 78 15.49 -4.60 -16.43
CA PRO A 78 14.19 -4.81 -17.04
C PRO A 78 14.11 -4.12 -18.40
N PRO A 79 13.20 -4.57 -19.30
CA PRO A 79 12.91 -3.79 -20.49
C PRO A 79 12.38 -2.41 -20.09
N VAL A 80 12.79 -1.37 -20.83
CA VAL A 80 12.40 0.03 -20.59
C VAL A 80 10.88 0.20 -20.51
N SER A 81 10.10 -0.63 -21.21
CA SER A 81 8.63 -0.60 -21.18
C SER A 81 8.01 -0.81 -19.80
N ILE A 82 8.74 -1.39 -18.84
CA ILE A 82 8.24 -1.63 -17.48
C ILE A 82 7.83 -0.34 -16.77
N VAL A 83 8.38 0.81 -17.16
CA VAL A 83 8.02 2.12 -16.59
C VAL A 83 6.54 2.43 -16.80
N PHE A 84 5.94 1.94 -17.90
CA PHE A 84 4.51 2.13 -18.16
C PHE A 84 3.67 1.34 -17.19
N ASP A 85 4.02 0.08 -16.92
CA ASP A 85 3.27 -0.75 -15.99
C ASP A 85 3.33 -0.18 -14.56
N ILE A 86 4.50 0.31 -14.14
CA ILE A 86 4.70 0.91 -12.81
C ILE A 86 3.90 2.21 -12.68
N SER A 87 3.97 3.09 -13.68
CA SER A 87 3.29 4.38 -13.62
C SER A 87 1.79 4.31 -13.88
N GLU A 88 1.29 3.38 -14.71
CA GLU A 88 -0.13 3.23 -15.05
C GLU A 88 -0.97 2.81 -13.83
N HIS A 89 -0.45 1.88 -13.01
CA HIS A 89 -1.15 1.41 -11.82
C HIS A 89 -1.30 2.46 -10.72
N ARG A 90 -0.44 3.49 -10.72
CA ARG A 90 -0.36 4.47 -9.63
C ARG A 90 -0.58 5.91 -10.08
N GLN A 91 -0.76 6.13 -11.39
CA GLN A 91 -0.83 7.45 -12.03
C GLN A 91 0.28 8.41 -11.57
N ILE A 92 1.49 7.88 -11.34
CA ILE A 92 2.61 8.68 -10.84
C ILE A 92 3.49 9.21 -11.96
N SER A 93 3.89 10.47 -11.82
CA SER A 93 5.04 11.04 -12.53
C SER A 93 6.30 10.76 -11.72
N ALA A 94 7.27 10.08 -12.32
CA ALA A 94 8.48 9.64 -11.63
C ALA A 94 9.71 9.69 -12.54
N ILE A 95 10.88 9.69 -11.92
CA ILE A 95 12.18 9.48 -12.57
C ILE A 95 12.57 8.02 -12.36
N PHE A 96 12.98 7.33 -13.41
CA PHE A 96 13.46 5.95 -13.37
C PHE A 96 14.93 5.88 -13.75
N VAL A 97 15.69 5.12 -12.96
CA VAL A 97 17.11 4.85 -13.15
C VAL A 97 17.25 3.40 -13.58
N ASP A 98 17.71 3.16 -14.81
CA ASP A 98 17.96 1.81 -15.33
C ASP A 98 19.46 1.57 -15.57
N ALA A 99 19.83 0.42 -16.14
CA ALA A 99 21.24 0.15 -16.40
C ALA A 99 21.87 1.14 -17.40
N GLN A 100 21.06 1.71 -18.30
CA GLN A 100 21.54 2.73 -19.23
C GLN A 100 21.88 4.02 -18.50
N THR A 101 21.08 4.43 -17.50
CA THR A 101 21.38 5.60 -16.68
C THR A 101 22.78 5.57 -16.09
N LEU A 102 23.21 4.42 -15.60
CA LEU A 102 24.53 4.24 -14.99
C LEU A 102 25.69 4.36 -15.99
N ARG A 103 25.41 4.36 -17.30
CA ARG A 103 26.43 4.42 -18.37
C ARG A 103 26.53 5.79 -19.03
N ASP A 104 25.40 6.47 -19.22
CA ASP A 104 25.33 7.67 -20.05
C ASP A 104 24.70 8.90 -19.37
N ASN A 105 24.41 8.82 -18.06
CA ASN A 105 23.77 9.89 -17.29
C ASN A 105 22.42 10.36 -17.88
N THR A 106 21.69 9.47 -18.55
CA THR A 106 20.30 9.71 -18.96
C THR A 106 19.33 8.95 -18.07
N VAL A 107 18.18 9.55 -17.77
CA VAL A 107 17.12 8.90 -16.96
C VAL A 107 15.84 8.82 -17.78
N ILE A 108 14.95 7.90 -17.41
CA ILE A 108 13.61 7.88 -17.98
C ILE A 108 12.70 8.69 -17.06
N ILE A 109 11.93 9.61 -17.62
CA ILE A 109 10.88 10.32 -16.92
C ILE A 109 9.52 9.81 -17.41
N THR A 110 8.55 9.72 -16.50
CA THR A 110 7.15 9.47 -16.86
C THR A 110 6.26 10.62 -16.43
N ASN A 111 5.19 10.85 -17.18
CA ASN A 111 4.16 11.82 -16.87
C ASN A 111 2.78 11.19 -17.07
N SER A 112 1.97 11.20 -16.02
CA SER A 112 0.57 10.81 -16.06
C SER A 112 -0.28 12.08 -16.09
N PHE A 113 -1.09 12.24 -17.14
CA PHE A 113 -1.93 13.43 -17.34
C PHE A 113 -3.32 13.05 -17.84
N LYS A 114 -4.30 13.93 -17.64
CA LYS A 114 -5.65 13.73 -18.17
C LYS A 114 -5.70 14.23 -19.62
N SER A 115 -6.11 13.38 -20.55
CA SER A 115 -6.29 13.74 -21.96
C SER A 115 -7.54 14.60 -22.19
N SER A 116 -8.57 14.45 -21.33
CA SER A 116 -9.80 15.24 -21.35
C SER A 116 -10.22 15.66 -19.93
N PRO A 117 -10.81 16.86 -19.75
CA PRO A 117 -11.43 17.25 -18.48
C PRO A 117 -12.62 16.37 -18.07
N ILE A 118 -13.23 15.66 -19.02
CA ILE A 118 -14.45 14.86 -18.83
C ILE A 118 -14.11 13.39 -18.53
N ASP A 119 -12.86 12.99 -18.76
CA ASP A 119 -12.43 11.62 -18.56
C ASP A 119 -12.36 11.29 -17.06
N HIS A 120 -12.93 10.13 -16.70
CA HIS A 120 -12.98 9.64 -15.33
C HIS A 120 -11.56 9.51 -14.74
N TRP A 121 -11.44 9.55 -13.40
CA TRP A 121 -10.15 9.67 -12.71
C TRP A 121 -9.18 8.51 -13.02
N TRP A 122 -9.66 7.42 -13.61
CA TRP A 122 -8.91 6.21 -13.95
C TRP A 122 -8.26 6.24 -15.35
N SER A 123 -8.68 7.12 -16.27
CA SER A 123 -8.26 7.10 -17.68
C SER A 123 -7.19 8.15 -18.02
N GLY A 124 -6.18 8.28 -17.15
CA GLY A 124 -5.00 9.10 -17.46
C GLY A 124 -4.21 8.55 -18.64
N GLU A 125 -3.76 9.42 -19.54
CA GLU A 125 -2.73 9.08 -20.51
C GLU A 125 -1.36 9.12 -19.83
N LEU A 126 -0.46 8.24 -20.28
CA LEU A 126 0.87 8.11 -19.74
C LEU A 126 1.90 8.20 -20.85
N GLU A 127 2.82 9.14 -20.70
CA GLU A 127 3.96 9.31 -21.59
C GLU A 127 5.28 9.05 -20.86
N ALA A 128 6.28 8.55 -21.58
CA ALA A 128 7.62 8.31 -21.07
C ALA A 128 8.69 8.84 -22.03
N ALA A 129 9.79 9.33 -21.48
CA ALA A 129 10.90 9.88 -22.26
C ALA A 129 12.24 9.66 -21.57
N ARG A 130 13.29 9.43 -22.36
CA ARG A 130 14.66 9.39 -21.88
C ARG A 130 15.31 10.75 -22.06
N VAL A 131 15.72 11.37 -20.96
CA VAL A 131 16.30 12.72 -20.95
C VAL A 131 17.62 12.72 -20.21
N PRO A 132 18.52 13.70 -20.46
CA PRO A 132 19.69 13.91 -19.61
C PRO A 132 19.26 14.09 -18.15
N ALA A 133 19.98 13.47 -17.19
CA ALA A 133 19.65 13.53 -15.77
C ALA A 133 19.47 14.97 -15.27
N ARG A 134 20.36 15.88 -15.67
CA ARG A 134 20.33 17.32 -15.33
C ARG A 134 19.07 18.07 -15.78
N ARG A 135 18.28 17.49 -16.69
CA ARG A 135 17.03 18.10 -17.18
C ARG A 135 15.79 17.49 -16.54
N ALA A 136 15.89 16.30 -15.95
CA ALA A 136 14.74 15.49 -15.56
C ALA A 136 13.87 16.15 -14.47
N ASN A 137 14.48 16.65 -13.39
CA ASN A 137 13.74 17.22 -12.26
C ASN A 137 12.94 18.48 -12.70
N LEU A 138 13.59 19.41 -13.40
CA LEU A 138 12.92 20.61 -13.92
C LEU A 138 11.84 20.28 -14.95
N THR A 139 12.09 19.29 -15.82
CA THR A 139 11.09 18.86 -16.82
C THR A 139 9.83 18.34 -16.15
N ILE A 140 9.95 17.41 -15.19
CA ILE A 140 8.79 16.88 -14.46
C ILE A 140 8.13 17.98 -13.60
N SER A 141 8.91 18.89 -13.03
CA SER A 141 8.37 19.99 -12.22
C SER A 141 7.49 20.94 -13.04
N ASP A 142 7.89 21.29 -14.27
CA ASP A 142 7.08 22.12 -15.16
C ASP A 142 5.83 21.37 -15.66
N ILE A 143 6.00 20.10 -16.04
CA ILE A 143 4.88 19.24 -16.44
C ILE A 143 3.81 19.17 -15.36
N TRP A 144 4.23 18.91 -14.12
CA TRP A 144 3.32 18.81 -12.98
C TRP A 144 2.59 20.13 -12.73
N LEU A 145 3.25 21.28 -12.91
CA LEU A 145 2.61 22.59 -12.74
C LEU A 145 1.54 22.86 -13.81
N ARG A 146 1.69 22.33 -15.03
CA ARG A 146 0.76 22.60 -16.13
C ARG A 146 -0.32 21.55 -16.31
N GLN A 147 -0.16 20.35 -15.74
CA GLN A 147 -1.15 19.25 -15.77
C GLN A 147 -1.56 18.84 -17.21
N ILE A 148 -0.66 18.98 -18.18
CA ILE A 148 -0.87 18.62 -19.59
C ILE A 148 0.34 17.85 -20.12
N SER A 149 0.20 17.12 -21.24
CA SER A 149 1.35 16.60 -21.97
C SER A 149 2.21 17.76 -22.48
N LEU A 150 3.46 17.81 -22.04
CA LEU A 150 4.45 18.78 -22.53
C LEU A 150 5.66 18.13 -23.18
N PHE A 151 5.72 16.79 -23.28
CA PHE A 151 6.84 16.14 -23.96
C PHE A 151 7.03 16.67 -25.38
N PRO A 152 5.99 16.92 -26.20
CA PRO A 152 6.18 17.51 -27.53
C PRO A 152 6.86 18.90 -27.53
N GLN A 153 6.85 19.62 -26.40
CA GLN A 153 7.44 20.96 -26.27
C GLN A 153 8.84 20.94 -25.63
N HIS A 154 9.10 20.00 -24.72
CA HIS A 154 10.35 19.97 -23.93
C HIS A 154 11.26 18.78 -24.24
N VAL A 155 10.74 17.76 -24.93
CA VAL A 155 11.43 16.51 -25.19
C VAL A 155 11.42 16.26 -26.70
N PRO A 156 12.60 16.16 -27.35
CA PRO A 156 12.67 15.76 -28.75
C PRO A 156 11.98 14.41 -29.01
N GLU A 157 11.37 14.22 -30.17
CA GLU A 157 10.61 13.00 -30.48
C GLU A 157 11.49 11.73 -30.38
N GLU A 158 12.77 11.84 -30.72
CA GLU A 158 13.77 10.76 -30.60
C GLU A 158 14.06 10.35 -29.15
N CYS A 159 13.76 11.21 -28.18
CA CYS A 159 13.89 10.92 -26.75
C CYS A 159 12.66 10.21 -26.19
N ARG A 160 11.54 10.15 -26.93
CA ARG A 160 10.32 9.52 -26.42
C ARG A 160 10.49 8.02 -26.33
N VAL A 161 10.11 7.48 -25.17
CA VAL A 161 9.97 6.05 -24.97
C VAL A 161 8.57 5.71 -25.45
N LEU A 162 8.47 4.93 -26.52
CA LEU A 162 7.19 4.51 -27.03
C LEU A 162 6.63 3.39 -26.17
N ARG A 163 5.37 3.51 -25.77
CA ARG A 163 4.62 2.41 -25.19
C ARG A 163 4.60 1.30 -26.24
N PRO A 164 5.07 0.07 -25.93
CA PRO A 164 4.89 -1.04 -26.84
C PRO A 164 3.40 -1.10 -27.16
N HIS A 165 3.05 -1.13 -28.44
CA HIS A 165 1.66 -1.33 -28.82
C HIS A 165 1.25 -2.65 -28.16
N LYS A 166 0.41 -2.61 -27.12
CA LYS A 166 -0.18 -3.81 -26.55
C LYS A 166 -0.99 -4.35 -27.73
N PRO A 167 -0.62 -5.45 -28.41
CA PRO A 167 -1.61 -6.10 -29.26
C PRO A 167 -2.82 -6.35 -28.36
N ASP A 168 -4.04 -6.21 -28.86
CA ASP A 168 -5.27 -6.42 -28.07
C ASP A 168 -5.35 -7.82 -27.42
N GLU A 169 -4.37 -8.69 -27.68
CA GLU A 169 -4.12 -10.01 -27.08
C GLU A 169 -3.03 -10.00 -25.97
N GLY A 170 -2.65 -8.83 -25.46
CA GLY A 170 -1.46 -8.55 -24.64
C GLY A 170 -1.41 -9.15 -23.23
N TRP A 171 -2.42 -9.90 -22.79
CA TRP A 171 -2.27 -10.75 -21.61
C TRP A 171 -1.30 -11.91 -21.90
N GLU A 172 -1.18 -12.34 -23.17
CA GLU A 172 -0.32 -13.47 -23.53
C GLU A 172 1.18 -13.18 -23.37
N VAL A 173 1.66 -11.94 -23.43
CA VAL A 173 3.11 -11.67 -23.37
C VAL A 173 3.64 -11.64 -21.93
N VAL A 174 2.88 -11.11 -20.98
CA VAL A 174 3.16 -11.26 -19.54
C VAL A 174 2.95 -12.73 -19.13
N SER A 175 1.96 -13.41 -19.72
CA SER A 175 1.79 -14.86 -19.59
C SER A 175 2.95 -15.66 -20.22
N LYS A 176 3.57 -15.18 -21.30
CA LYS A 176 4.71 -15.83 -21.99
C LYS A 176 6.05 -15.57 -21.31
N LEU A 177 6.22 -14.41 -20.66
CA LEU A 177 7.34 -14.18 -19.71
C LEU A 177 7.15 -15.02 -18.43
N ASN A 178 5.91 -15.27 -18.02
CA ASN A 178 5.56 -16.30 -17.04
C ASN A 178 5.61 -17.73 -17.62
N ALA A 179 5.80 -17.90 -18.93
CA ALA A 179 5.98 -19.19 -19.60
C ALA A 179 7.44 -19.51 -19.93
N VAL A 180 8.40 -18.70 -19.47
CA VAL A 180 9.72 -19.26 -19.17
C VAL A 180 9.46 -20.25 -18.05
N GLN A 181 9.41 -21.53 -18.40
CA GLN A 181 9.24 -22.62 -17.46
C GLN A 181 10.28 -22.43 -16.36
N TRP A 182 9.83 -21.94 -15.21
CA TRP A 182 10.68 -21.80 -14.06
C TRP A 182 10.79 -23.17 -13.43
N ASP A 183 11.96 -23.76 -13.55
CA ASP A 183 12.25 -25.04 -12.94
C ASP A 183 12.59 -24.82 -11.47
N PHE A 184 11.96 -25.60 -10.60
CA PHE A 184 12.27 -25.58 -9.17
C PHE A 184 13.75 -25.91 -8.96
N PRO A 185 14.49 -25.16 -8.11
CA PRO A 185 15.92 -25.35 -7.98
C PRO A 185 16.28 -26.78 -7.60
N THR A 186 17.12 -27.44 -8.39
CA THR A 186 17.40 -28.89 -8.26
C THR A 186 18.12 -29.28 -6.97
N HIS A 187 18.69 -28.30 -6.25
CA HIS A 187 19.32 -28.52 -4.95
C HIS A 187 18.32 -28.52 -3.79
N LEU A 188 17.09 -28.04 -4.04
CA LEU A 188 15.99 -28.13 -3.09
C LEU A 188 15.21 -29.44 -3.33
N PRO A 189 14.67 -30.08 -2.28
CA PRO A 189 13.86 -31.28 -2.45
C PRO A 189 12.60 -30.98 -3.29
N PRO A 190 12.30 -31.74 -4.36
CA PRO A 190 11.23 -31.40 -5.29
C PRO A 190 9.82 -31.40 -4.69
N ASN A 191 9.63 -32.08 -3.56
CA ASN A 191 8.36 -32.14 -2.82
C ASN A 191 8.47 -31.44 -1.45
N MET A 192 9.40 -30.49 -1.32
CA MET A 192 9.60 -29.75 -0.09
C MET A 192 8.32 -28.99 0.28
N LYS A 193 7.87 -29.16 1.52
CA LYS A 193 6.81 -28.37 2.13
C LYS A 193 7.27 -27.82 3.47
N LEU A 194 6.96 -26.56 3.75
CA LEU A 194 7.17 -25.97 5.06
C LEU A 194 6.32 -26.72 6.09
N SER A 195 6.81 -26.87 7.32
CA SER A 195 6.10 -27.56 8.41
C SER A 195 6.16 -26.73 9.67
N ALA A 196 5.09 -26.75 10.47
CA ALA A 196 5.09 -26.12 11.79
C ALA A 196 6.02 -26.84 12.79
N SER A 197 6.34 -28.12 12.54
CA SER A 197 7.19 -28.93 13.42
C SER A 197 8.69 -28.72 13.22
N SER A 198 9.09 -28.00 12.16
CA SER A 198 10.50 -27.86 11.76
C SER A 198 10.75 -26.49 11.15
N THR A 199 11.70 -25.75 11.73
CA THR A 199 12.10 -24.44 11.21
C THR A 199 13.00 -24.64 10.00
N VAL A 200 12.50 -24.26 8.83
CA VAL A 200 13.20 -24.41 7.56
C VAL A 200 13.57 -23.04 7.00
N LEU A 201 14.87 -22.83 6.77
CA LEU A 201 15.40 -21.64 6.12
C LEU A 201 15.97 -22.02 4.75
N ILE A 202 15.60 -21.27 3.73
CA ILE A 202 16.12 -21.44 2.37
C ILE A 202 17.05 -20.26 2.07
N SER A 203 18.33 -20.55 1.87
CA SER A 203 19.26 -19.47 1.51
C SER A 203 19.17 -19.15 0.03
N LEU A 204 19.10 -17.86 -0.28
CA LEU A 204 19.13 -17.30 -1.63
C LEU A 204 20.57 -17.06 -2.12
N ILE A 205 21.55 -17.25 -1.23
CA ILE A 205 22.99 -17.07 -1.48
C ILE A 205 23.74 -18.30 -0.95
N HIS A 206 24.96 -18.52 -1.43
CA HIS A 206 25.78 -19.56 -0.82
C HIS A 206 26.33 -19.07 0.52
N LEU A 207 26.05 -19.80 1.60
CA LEU A 207 26.59 -19.60 2.94
C LEU A 207 27.81 -20.52 3.16
N SER A 208 28.83 -20.01 3.83
CA SER A 208 29.94 -20.82 4.36
C SER A 208 29.49 -21.63 5.58
N ASP A 209 30.22 -22.70 5.89
CA ASP A 209 29.93 -23.53 7.08
C ASP A 209 29.96 -22.70 8.37
N ALA A 210 30.85 -21.72 8.46
CA ALA A 210 30.93 -20.81 9.60
C ALA A 210 29.67 -19.92 9.73
N GLU A 211 29.14 -19.41 8.61
CA GLU A 211 27.90 -18.62 8.60
C GLU A 211 26.69 -19.49 8.99
N ILE A 212 26.64 -20.73 8.49
CA ILE A 212 25.56 -21.67 8.84
C ILE A 212 25.57 -21.99 10.34
N GLU A 213 26.73 -22.28 10.91
CA GLU A 213 26.84 -22.61 12.34
C GLU A 213 26.58 -21.39 13.21
N ALA A 214 26.99 -20.19 12.79
CA ALA A 214 26.64 -18.95 13.47
C ALA A 214 25.12 -18.71 13.49
N LEU A 215 24.45 -18.84 12.33
CA LEU A 215 23.00 -18.67 12.22
C LEU A 215 22.23 -19.70 13.05
N LYS A 216 22.63 -20.98 13.03
CA LYS A 216 22.03 -22.01 13.89
C LYS A 216 22.21 -21.70 15.37
N SER A 217 23.39 -21.22 15.76
CA SER A 217 23.66 -20.84 17.14
C SER A 217 22.82 -19.64 17.59
N GLU A 218 22.56 -18.69 16.69
CA GLU A 218 21.75 -17.49 16.97
C GLU A 218 20.26 -17.81 17.07
N ILE A 219 19.73 -18.63 16.16
CA ILE A 219 18.34 -19.11 16.21
C ILE A 219 18.10 -19.95 17.48
N GLY A 220 19.12 -20.67 17.93
CA GLY A 220 19.05 -21.53 19.09
C GLY A 220 18.44 -22.90 18.79
N SER A 221 18.25 -23.69 19.86
CA SER A 221 17.63 -25.02 19.79
C SER A 221 16.46 -25.07 20.75
N ASP A 222 15.27 -25.39 20.24
CA ASP A 222 14.12 -25.75 21.07
C ASP A 222 14.07 -27.29 21.16
N PRO A 223 14.14 -27.89 22.36
CA PRO A 223 14.06 -29.34 22.52
C PRO A 223 12.70 -29.94 22.08
N LEU A 224 11.67 -29.13 21.88
CA LEU A 224 10.36 -29.54 21.38
C LEU A 224 10.23 -29.47 19.85
N LEU A 225 11.18 -28.80 19.17
CA LEU A 225 11.18 -28.66 17.71
C LEU A 225 12.29 -29.50 17.08
N GLU A 226 12.12 -29.82 15.81
CA GLU A 226 13.21 -30.39 15.04
C GLU A 226 14.36 -29.37 14.89
N PRO A 227 15.61 -29.83 14.77
CA PRO A 227 16.74 -28.96 14.49
C PRO A 227 16.50 -28.13 13.23
N VAL A 228 16.89 -26.86 13.30
CA VAL A 228 16.79 -25.91 12.19
C VAL A 228 17.44 -26.48 10.92
N GLN A 229 16.66 -26.55 9.84
CA GLN A 229 17.14 -27.01 8.55
C GLN A 229 17.48 -25.81 7.67
N ILE A 230 18.74 -25.70 7.24
CA ILE A 230 19.19 -24.66 6.30
C ILE A 230 19.47 -25.30 4.95
N TYR A 231 18.65 -25.01 3.95
CA TYR A 231 18.89 -25.38 2.56
C TYR A 231 19.76 -24.31 1.92
N ASN A 232 21.05 -24.60 1.86
CA ASN A 232 22.04 -23.64 1.37
C ASN A 232 22.05 -23.56 -0.16
N TRP A 233 22.26 -22.36 -0.71
CA TRP A 233 22.40 -22.19 -2.14
C TRP A 233 23.74 -22.78 -2.63
N PRO A 234 23.83 -23.32 -3.86
CA PRO A 234 25.07 -23.87 -4.38
C PRO A 234 26.16 -22.81 -4.54
N LYS A 235 27.40 -23.16 -4.17
CA LYS A 235 28.56 -22.25 -4.16
C LYS A 235 28.85 -21.58 -5.50
N ASP A 236 28.73 -22.36 -6.57
CA ASP A 236 29.07 -21.92 -7.93
C ASP A 236 27.83 -21.49 -8.73
N ALA A 237 26.66 -21.41 -8.09
CA ALA A 237 25.43 -20.93 -8.71
C ALA A 237 25.29 -19.41 -8.56
N VAL A 238 24.63 -18.80 -9.53
CA VAL A 238 24.18 -17.40 -9.40
C VAL A 238 23.20 -17.32 -8.22
N PRO A 239 23.36 -16.35 -7.30
CA PRO A 239 22.40 -16.11 -6.23
C PRO A 239 20.96 -16.01 -6.74
N ALA A 240 20.03 -16.51 -5.94
CA ALA A 240 18.61 -16.44 -6.23
C ALA A 240 18.14 -14.99 -6.26
N SER A 241 17.23 -14.69 -7.20
CA SER A 241 16.54 -13.41 -7.22
C SER A 241 15.41 -13.36 -6.19
N ARG A 242 14.90 -12.16 -5.91
CA ARG A 242 13.66 -12.00 -5.14
C ARG A 242 12.45 -12.65 -5.85
N VAL A 243 12.49 -12.75 -7.18
CA VAL A 243 11.47 -13.48 -7.94
C VAL A 243 11.58 -14.99 -7.69
N ASP A 244 12.81 -15.53 -7.65
CA ASP A 244 13.04 -16.93 -7.29
C ASP A 244 12.59 -17.23 -5.87
N MET A 245 12.86 -16.32 -4.92
CA MET A 245 12.36 -16.43 -3.54
C MET A 245 10.84 -16.62 -3.51
N TRP A 246 10.08 -15.77 -4.22
CA TRP A 246 8.62 -15.87 -4.27
C TRP A 246 8.13 -17.14 -4.98
N ARG A 247 8.79 -17.56 -6.06
CA ARG A 247 8.44 -18.80 -6.78
C ARG A 247 8.74 -20.04 -5.94
N ILE A 248 9.86 -20.05 -5.22
CA ILE A 248 10.18 -21.09 -4.23
C ILE A 248 9.11 -21.08 -3.15
N PHE A 249 8.80 -19.93 -2.55
CA PHE A 249 7.81 -19.81 -1.49
C PHE A 249 6.43 -20.33 -1.91
N ASP A 250 5.96 -19.94 -3.11
CA ASP A 250 4.68 -20.41 -3.64
C ASP A 250 4.62 -21.93 -3.82
N GLN A 251 5.75 -22.57 -4.15
CA GLN A 251 5.84 -24.02 -4.26
C GLN A 251 6.01 -24.73 -2.92
N VAL A 252 6.78 -24.18 -1.97
CA VAL A 252 7.06 -24.86 -0.68
C VAL A 252 6.04 -24.58 0.40
N LYS A 253 5.24 -23.51 0.30
CA LYS A 253 4.19 -23.24 1.29
C LYS A 253 3.17 -24.37 1.35
N GLN A 254 2.60 -24.59 2.55
CA GLN A 254 1.41 -25.43 2.70
C GLN A 254 0.19 -24.71 2.09
N GLU A 255 -0.84 -25.48 1.75
CA GLU A 255 -2.17 -24.90 1.61
C GLU A 255 -2.60 -24.43 3.00
N PHE A 256 -3.07 -23.18 3.10
CA PHE A 256 -3.39 -22.47 4.35
C PHE A 256 -3.95 -23.41 5.42
N PRO A 257 -3.15 -23.78 6.43
CA PRO A 257 -3.58 -24.77 7.41
C PRO A 257 -4.65 -24.13 8.29
N ALA A 258 -5.89 -24.62 8.23
CA ALA A 258 -6.94 -24.15 9.13
C ALA A 258 -6.48 -24.27 10.60
N PRO A 259 -6.72 -23.26 11.46
CA PRO A 259 -7.52 -22.04 11.26
C PRO A 259 -6.75 -20.84 10.67
N TYR A 260 -5.48 -21.01 10.29
CA TYR A 260 -4.62 -19.88 9.94
C TYR A 260 -4.79 -19.44 8.49
N GLU A 261 -5.09 -18.16 8.32
CA GLU A 261 -5.10 -17.51 7.01
C GLU A 261 -3.70 -17.11 6.54
N GLN A 262 -2.66 -17.28 7.37
CA GLN A 262 -1.32 -16.82 7.07
C GLN A 262 -0.31 -17.98 7.04
N VAL A 263 0.59 -17.95 6.06
CA VAL A 263 1.74 -18.86 5.98
C VAL A 263 3.01 -18.03 5.93
N PHE A 264 4.02 -18.44 6.70
CA PHE A 264 5.33 -17.81 6.74
C PHE A 264 6.38 -18.69 6.04
N GLY A 265 7.36 -18.04 5.41
CA GLY A 265 8.57 -18.64 4.86
C GLY A 265 9.78 -17.85 5.31
N PHE A 266 10.85 -18.56 5.67
CA PHE A 266 12.11 -17.96 6.10
C PHE A 266 13.17 -18.14 5.01
N PHE A 267 13.76 -17.03 4.59
CA PHE A 267 14.81 -17.01 3.59
C PHE A 267 16.06 -16.36 4.16
N ILE A 268 17.23 -16.70 3.62
CA ILE A 268 18.49 -16.05 4.01
C ILE A 268 19.05 -15.32 2.79
N ASP A 269 19.27 -14.02 2.90
CA ASP A 269 19.88 -13.20 1.85
C ASP A 269 20.99 -12.32 2.45
N CYS A 270 21.73 -11.61 1.59
CA CYS A 270 22.75 -10.66 2.03
C CYS A 270 22.85 -9.47 1.07
N THR A 271 22.86 -8.26 1.63
CA THR A 271 23.06 -7.01 0.88
C THR A 271 24.40 -7.01 0.14
N HIS A 272 25.47 -7.49 0.80
CA HIS A 272 26.84 -7.57 0.29
C HIS A 272 27.28 -9.02 0.08
N LEU A 273 27.35 -9.47 -1.18
CA LEU A 273 27.70 -10.87 -1.50
C LEU A 273 29.15 -11.24 -1.14
N HIS A 274 30.04 -10.25 -1.01
CA HIS A 274 31.46 -10.44 -0.73
C HIS A 274 31.98 -9.30 0.16
N GLY A 275 33.15 -9.51 0.77
CA GLY A 275 33.84 -8.48 1.54
C GLY A 275 33.58 -8.56 3.05
N LEU A 276 34.14 -7.59 3.79
CA LEU A 276 34.04 -7.51 5.25
C LEU A 276 32.63 -7.17 5.73
N ASP A 277 31.83 -6.52 4.87
CA ASP A 277 30.45 -6.12 5.17
C ASP A 277 29.42 -7.22 4.83
N ARG A 278 29.90 -8.42 4.46
CA ARG A 278 29.03 -9.57 4.20
C ARG A 278 28.41 -10.04 5.52
N LYS A 279 27.09 -9.86 5.61
CA LYS A 279 26.28 -10.27 6.76
C LYS A 279 24.99 -10.90 6.24
N PRO A 280 24.92 -12.24 6.14
CA PRO A 280 23.68 -12.93 5.83
C PRO A 280 22.63 -12.69 6.92
N GLU A 281 21.39 -12.41 6.50
CA GLU A 281 20.27 -12.10 7.38
C GLU A 281 19.04 -12.93 7.00
N VAL A 282 18.22 -13.25 8.00
CA VAL A 282 16.96 -13.98 7.80
C VAL A 282 15.87 -12.97 7.41
N ILE A 283 15.25 -13.21 6.27
CA ILE A 283 14.08 -12.49 5.76
C ILE A 283 12.85 -13.34 6.01
N VAL A 284 11.82 -12.74 6.59
CA VAL A 284 10.51 -13.36 6.75
C VAL A 284 9.63 -12.92 5.58
N VAL A 285 8.99 -13.90 4.95
CA VAL A 285 8.00 -13.70 3.90
C VAL A 285 6.70 -14.29 4.39
N ASP A 286 5.61 -13.53 4.34
CA ASP A 286 4.30 -14.03 4.67
C ASP A 286 3.37 -14.00 3.45
N ARG A 287 2.39 -14.89 3.46
CA ARG A 287 1.25 -14.83 2.54
C ARG A 287 -0.01 -15.05 3.33
N ARG A 288 -0.94 -14.13 3.17
CA ARG A 288 -2.29 -14.26 3.69
C ARG A 288 -3.21 -14.84 2.62
N ARG A 289 -4.18 -15.62 3.04
CA ARG A 289 -5.32 -15.99 2.24
C ARG A 289 -6.05 -14.67 2.04
N ALA A 290 -6.15 -14.22 0.79
CA ALA A 290 -7.19 -13.26 0.47
C ALA A 290 -8.48 -13.91 0.97
N SER A 291 -9.19 -13.26 1.90
CA SER A 291 -10.49 -13.76 2.32
C SER A 291 -11.27 -14.07 1.04
N LEU A 292 -12.03 -15.18 1.03
CA LEU A 292 -12.74 -15.60 -0.19
C LEU A 292 -13.73 -14.53 -0.69
N ASP A 293 -13.92 -13.46 0.08
CA ASP A 293 -14.75 -12.29 -0.24
C ASP A 293 -14.05 -11.27 -1.18
N GLU A 294 -12.71 -11.28 -1.32
CA GLU A 294 -12.02 -10.31 -2.19
C GLU A 294 -12.06 -10.67 -3.69
N ALA A 295 -12.36 -11.93 -4.04
CA ALA A 295 -12.37 -12.38 -5.44
C ALA A 295 -13.77 -12.32 -6.09
N SER A 296 -14.77 -11.81 -5.39
CA SER A 296 -16.15 -11.63 -5.85
C SER A 296 -16.65 -10.24 -5.44
N ILE A 297 -16.13 -9.17 -6.06
CA ILE A 297 -16.76 -7.85 -5.97
C ILE A 297 -17.99 -7.81 -6.89
N VAL A 298 -18.98 -8.65 -6.59
CA VAL A 298 -20.31 -8.12 -6.32
C VAL A 298 -20.24 -7.87 -4.82
N GLY A 299 -19.74 -6.69 -4.45
CA GLY A 299 -19.25 -6.41 -3.11
C GLY A 299 -20.30 -6.76 -2.07
N GLU A 300 -19.92 -7.51 -1.04
CA GLU A 300 -20.81 -7.69 0.10
C GLU A 300 -21.24 -6.31 0.60
N PRO A 301 -22.53 -6.13 0.91
CA PRO A 301 -23.03 -4.83 1.28
C PRO A 301 -22.32 -4.31 2.53
N TYR A 302 -21.88 -3.06 2.51
CA TYR A 302 -21.25 -2.42 3.65
C TYR A 302 -22.22 -2.39 4.84
N PRO A 303 -21.83 -2.91 6.02
CA PRO A 303 -22.70 -2.91 7.18
C PRO A 303 -22.84 -1.48 7.74
N VAL A 304 -24.09 -1.10 8.00
CA VAL A 304 -24.50 0.17 8.60
C VAL A 304 -25.20 -0.14 9.92
N PHE A 305 -24.51 0.08 11.04
CA PHE A 305 -25.05 -0.18 12.38
C PHE A 305 -25.84 1.03 12.89
N LEU A 306 -27.13 0.81 13.18
CA LEU A 306 -27.99 1.80 13.81
C LEU A 306 -27.86 1.66 15.33
N LEU A 307 -27.19 2.61 15.96
CA LEU A 307 -26.78 2.49 17.36
C LEU A 307 -27.88 2.89 18.35
N GLY A 308 -28.95 3.55 17.89
CA GLY A 308 -30.06 3.99 18.74
C GLY A 308 -31.43 3.72 18.11
N PRO A 309 -32.53 4.00 18.85
CA PRO A 309 -33.88 3.89 18.31
C PRO A 309 -34.04 4.75 17.06
N THR A 310 -34.29 4.10 15.92
CA THR A 310 -34.37 4.77 14.62
C THR A 310 -35.74 4.52 14.00
N THR A 311 -36.37 5.55 13.44
CA THR A 311 -37.63 5.42 12.71
C THR A 311 -37.40 4.93 11.28
N GLU A 312 -38.41 4.30 10.66
CA GLU A 312 -38.36 3.91 9.25
C GLU A 312 -38.03 5.08 8.31
N TYR A 313 -38.47 6.29 8.68
CA TYR A 313 -38.21 7.50 7.90
C TYR A 313 -36.74 7.92 7.97
N GLN A 314 -36.14 7.92 9.16
CA GLN A 314 -34.70 8.16 9.33
C GLN A 314 -33.86 7.10 8.61
N ILE A 315 -34.26 5.82 8.65
CA ILE A 315 -33.58 4.75 7.89
C ILE A 315 -33.62 5.04 6.39
N ARG A 316 -34.77 5.50 5.86
CA ARG A 316 -34.90 5.91 4.46
C ARG A 316 -34.03 7.12 4.14
N ALA A 317 -34.01 8.15 4.99
CA ALA A 317 -33.18 9.34 4.77
C ALA A 317 -31.68 9.00 4.69
N VAL A 318 -31.18 8.18 5.62
CA VAL A 318 -29.77 7.70 5.57
C VAL A 318 -29.54 6.85 4.32
N ARG A 319 -30.46 5.94 4.00
CA ARG A 319 -30.36 5.09 2.82
C ARG A 319 -30.36 5.88 1.53
N ASP A 320 -31.21 6.88 1.39
CA ASP A 320 -31.32 7.67 0.16
C ASP A 320 -30.02 8.45 -0.10
N VAL A 321 -29.33 8.88 0.95
CA VAL A 321 -28.03 9.53 0.80
C VAL A 321 -26.92 8.53 0.51
N LEU A 322 -26.83 7.44 1.27
CA LEU A 322 -25.82 6.40 1.03
C LEU A 322 -25.98 5.74 -0.35
N MET A 323 -27.21 5.51 -0.82
CA MET A 323 -27.51 4.87 -2.12
C MET A 323 -27.32 5.81 -3.32
N ASN A 324 -27.15 7.12 -3.11
CA ASN A 324 -26.66 8.00 -4.17
C ASN A 324 -25.16 7.76 -4.44
N GLU A 325 -24.46 7.07 -3.53
CA GLU A 325 -23.08 6.64 -3.71
C GLU A 325 -23.01 5.23 -4.31
N GLU A 326 -21.92 4.91 -5.00
CA GLU A 326 -21.70 3.57 -5.58
C GLU A 326 -21.43 2.54 -4.46
N GLY A 327 -22.46 1.84 -3.98
CA GLY A 327 -22.31 0.77 -2.99
C GLY A 327 -23.62 0.05 -2.64
N GLU A 328 -23.52 -1.20 -2.19
CA GLU A 328 -24.62 -1.89 -1.52
C GLU A 328 -24.45 -1.74 0.00
N PHE A 329 -25.54 -1.53 0.75
CA PHE A 329 -25.50 -1.32 2.20
C PHE A 329 -26.45 -2.24 2.94
N GLN A 330 -26.00 -2.78 4.08
CA GLN A 330 -26.80 -3.62 4.97
C GLN A 330 -27.05 -2.90 6.29
N PHE A 331 -28.29 -2.48 6.52
CA PHE A 331 -28.67 -1.81 7.76
C PHE A 331 -28.94 -2.83 8.88
N ILE A 332 -28.24 -2.68 10.00
CA ILE A 332 -28.30 -3.57 11.16
C ILE A 332 -28.68 -2.75 12.39
N THR A 333 -29.84 -3.04 12.98
CA THR A 333 -30.25 -2.39 14.23
C THR A 333 -29.56 -3.04 15.41
N VAL A 334 -28.80 -2.26 16.20
CA VAL A 334 -28.15 -2.76 17.40
C VAL A 334 -29.21 -3.00 18.50
N PRO A 335 -29.38 -4.25 19.00
CA PRO A 335 -30.37 -4.55 20.03
C PRO A 335 -30.09 -3.78 21.33
N ASN A 336 -31.09 -3.04 21.81
CA ASN A 336 -30.95 -2.14 22.97
C ASN A 336 -29.85 -1.08 22.82
N GLY A 337 -29.59 -0.67 21.57
CA GLY A 337 -28.70 0.44 21.27
C GLY A 337 -29.14 1.72 21.97
N ASP A 338 -28.19 2.43 22.58
CA ASP A 338 -28.40 3.69 23.30
C ASP A 338 -27.83 4.91 22.55
N GLY A 339 -27.50 4.72 21.27
CA GLY A 339 -26.94 5.74 20.41
C GLY A 339 -25.43 5.88 20.51
N THR A 340 -24.74 5.05 21.29
CA THR A 340 -23.29 5.15 21.55
C THR A 340 -22.49 3.97 20.96
N LEU A 341 -21.20 4.17 20.70
CA LEU A 341 -20.31 3.09 20.25
C LEU A 341 -20.13 2.00 21.32
N GLU A 342 -20.29 2.33 22.60
CA GLU A 342 -20.28 1.37 23.70
C GLU A 342 -21.44 0.35 23.60
N SER A 343 -22.57 0.73 23.00
CA SER A 343 -23.64 -0.24 22.67
C SER A 343 -23.24 -1.19 21.53
N LEU A 344 -22.50 -0.68 20.53
CA LEU A 344 -21.97 -1.50 19.44
C LEU A 344 -20.94 -2.51 19.94
N VAL A 345 -20.04 -2.09 20.84
CA VAL A 345 -19.07 -2.98 21.49
C VAL A 345 -19.78 -4.10 22.25
N ARG A 346 -20.75 -3.76 23.09
CA ARG A 346 -21.57 -4.76 23.81
C ARG A 346 -22.28 -5.73 22.86
N TYR A 347 -22.73 -5.23 21.71
CA TYR A 347 -23.36 -6.05 20.69
C TYR A 347 -22.36 -7.00 20.03
N PHE A 348 -21.19 -6.52 19.61
CA PHE A 348 -20.12 -7.36 19.09
C PHE A 348 -19.71 -8.45 20.11
N GLU A 349 -19.65 -8.12 21.39
CA GLU A 349 -19.33 -9.06 22.46
C GLU A 349 -20.48 -10.03 22.82
N SER A 350 -21.69 -9.80 22.31
CA SER A 350 -22.87 -10.60 22.65
C SER A 350 -22.83 -12.00 22.03
N ALA A 351 -23.53 -12.96 22.65
CA ALA A 351 -23.65 -14.31 22.10
C ALA A 351 -24.35 -14.36 20.73
N GLU A 352 -25.21 -13.37 20.44
CA GLU A 352 -25.92 -13.24 19.18
C GLU A 352 -24.95 -12.89 18.04
N PHE A 353 -24.06 -11.93 18.27
CA PHE A 353 -23.09 -11.51 17.26
C PHE A 353 -21.91 -12.48 17.13
N ARG A 354 -21.52 -13.16 18.22
CA ARG A 354 -20.46 -14.19 18.21
C ARG A 354 -20.70 -15.36 17.25
N HIS A 355 -21.89 -15.49 16.68
CA HIS A 355 -22.15 -16.49 15.63
C HIS A 355 -21.47 -16.15 14.29
N TYR A 356 -21.11 -14.89 14.05
CA TYR A 356 -20.57 -14.40 12.78
C TYR A 356 -19.02 -14.47 12.69
N GLU A 357 -18.36 -15.24 13.56
CA GLU A 357 -16.90 -15.43 13.70
C GLU A 357 -16.08 -14.16 14.01
N GLU A 358 -16.22 -13.06 13.25
CA GLU A 358 -15.49 -11.79 13.46
C GLU A 358 -16.33 -10.55 13.13
N PRO A 359 -16.14 -9.41 13.83
CA PRO A 359 -16.76 -8.14 13.45
C PRO A 359 -16.22 -7.62 12.10
N PRO A 360 -17.03 -6.85 11.35
CA PRO A 360 -16.68 -6.41 10.01
C PRO A 360 -15.50 -5.44 10.01
N HIS A 361 -14.54 -5.67 9.11
CA HIS A 361 -13.29 -4.94 9.06
C HIS A 361 -13.46 -3.41 8.82
N ILE A 362 -14.47 -3.01 8.06
CA ILE A 362 -14.88 -1.62 7.88
C ILE A 362 -16.41 -1.55 7.93
N PHE A 363 -16.96 -0.56 8.63
CA PHE A 363 -18.41 -0.36 8.73
C PHE A 363 -18.77 1.11 8.95
N ILE A 364 -20.05 1.42 8.73
CA ILE A 364 -20.66 2.70 9.08
C ILE A 364 -21.46 2.52 10.37
N ALA A 365 -21.42 3.50 11.26
CA ALA A 365 -22.32 3.58 12.40
C ALA A 365 -23.10 4.90 12.43
N VAL A 366 -24.39 4.78 12.75
CA VAL A 366 -25.36 5.86 12.87
C VAL A 366 -25.68 6.00 14.36
N ASP A 367 -25.08 7.00 14.98
CA ASP A 367 -25.16 7.30 16.40
C ASP A 367 -26.25 8.34 16.72
N GLU A 368 -26.46 8.65 18.01
CA GLU A 368 -27.46 9.64 18.43
C GLU A 368 -27.22 11.02 17.78
N GLU A 369 -25.96 11.41 17.65
CA GLU A 369 -25.58 12.67 16.98
C GLU A 369 -26.06 12.67 15.53
N THR A 370 -25.80 11.60 14.77
CA THR A 370 -26.30 11.44 13.40
C THR A 370 -27.82 11.54 13.38
N LEU A 371 -28.50 10.77 14.22
CA LEU A 371 -29.97 10.71 14.25
C LEU A 371 -30.61 12.06 14.55
N SER A 372 -30.00 12.87 15.43
CA SER A 372 -30.50 14.19 15.80
C SER A 372 -30.49 15.22 14.66
N THR A 373 -29.70 14.96 13.63
CA THR A 373 -29.61 15.81 12.42
C THR A 373 -30.54 15.35 11.29
N LEU A 374 -31.11 14.15 11.41
CA LEU A 374 -32.04 13.62 10.43
C LEU A 374 -33.45 14.20 10.63
N PRO A 375 -34.24 14.31 9.56
CA PRO A 375 -35.61 14.78 9.68
C PRO A 375 -36.47 13.74 10.42
N ASP A 376 -37.25 14.19 11.42
CA ASP A 376 -38.03 13.33 12.32
C ASP A 376 -39.48 13.06 11.86
N GLN A 377 -40.00 13.77 10.85
CA GLN A 377 -41.39 13.66 10.40
C GLN A 377 -41.52 13.74 8.87
N GLU A 378 -42.61 13.16 8.34
CA GLU A 378 -43.06 13.28 6.94
C GLU A 378 -43.57 14.69 6.58
N GLU A 379 -43.53 15.65 7.50
CA GLU A 379 -43.88 17.04 7.15
C GLU A 379 -42.88 17.57 6.12
N ASP A 380 -43.41 18.33 5.16
CA ASP A 380 -42.85 18.78 3.87
C ASP A 380 -41.59 19.69 3.98
N ASP A 381 -40.79 19.51 5.01
CA ASP A 381 -39.52 20.19 5.29
C ASP A 381 -38.33 19.54 4.56
N THR A 382 -38.60 18.79 3.48
CA THR A 382 -37.55 18.29 2.56
C THR A 382 -36.70 19.42 1.97
N GLU A 383 -37.25 20.65 1.90
CA GLU A 383 -36.50 21.85 1.49
C GLU A 383 -35.48 22.35 2.54
N LYS A 384 -35.53 21.89 3.80
CA LYS A 384 -34.64 22.36 4.87
C LYS A 384 -33.52 21.40 5.23
N TRP A 385 -33.64 20.12 4.91
CA TRP A 385 -32.62 19.15 5.25
C TRP A 385 -31.49 19.17 4.22
N ASN A 386 -30.29 19.48 4.68
CA ASN A 386 -29.07 19.43 3.88
C ASN A 386 -28.24 18.22 4.32
N PRO A 387 -28.00 17.23 3.43
CA PRO A 387 -27.15 16.08 3.75
C PRO A 387 -25.75 16.47 4.27
N GLY A 388 -25.20 17.61 3.85
CA GLY A 388 -23.90 18.09 4.34
C GLY A 388 -23.87 18.54 5.80
N ASP A 389 -25.03 18.71 6.44
CA ASP A 389 -25.12 18.98 7.88
C ASP A 389 -25.20 17.68 8.69
N CYS A 390 -25.33 16.52 8.03
CA CYS A 390 -25.39 15.21 8.64
C CYS A 390 -24.05 14.50 8.46
N SER A 391 -23.56 13.85 9.52
CA SER A 391 -22.33 13.06 9.46
C SER A 391 -22.54 11.71 10.12
N VAL A 392 -21.89 10.68 9.57
CA VAL A 392 -21.89 9.31 10.11
C VAL A 392 -20.50 8.94 10.61
N ILE A 393 -20.44 7.91 11.45
CA ILE A 393 -19.17 7.32 11.88
C ILE A 393 -18.72 6.31 10.82
N VAL A 394 -17.49 6.44 10.33
CA VAL A 394 -16.79 5.39 9.58
C VAL A 394 -15.71 4.81 10.49
N ALA A 395 -15.77 3.50 10.70
CA ALA A 395 -14.86 2.78 11.56
C ALA A 395 -14.12 1.69 10.78
N SER A 396 -12.85 1.45 11.13
CA SER A 396 -12.03 0.43 10.51
C SER A 396 -11.12 -0.25 11.52
N ALA A 397 -10.97 -1.57 11.36
CA ALA A 397 -9.98 -2.39 12.04
C ALA A 397 -8.58 -2.28 11.41
N ASN A 398 -8.43 -1.48 10.34
CA ASN A 398 -7.12 -1.11 9.81
C ASN A 398 -6.29 -0.48 10.94
N GLY A 399 -5.25 -1.20 11.39
CA GLY A 399 -4.40 -0.74 12.48
C GLY A 399 -3.87 0.69 12.24
N CYS A 400 -3.60 1.41 13.32
CA CYS A 400 -2.96 2.71 13.20
C CYS A 400 -1.50 2.48 12.83
N THR A 401 -1.07 3.03 11.69
CA THR A 401 0.34 2.96 11.30
C THR A 401 1.07 4.19 11.81
N THR A 402 1.77 4.05 12.93
CA THR A 402 2.69 5.07 13.43
C THR A 402 3.98 4.99 12.64
N ARG A 403 4.40 6.12 12.06
CA ARG A 403 5.58 6.16 11.17
C ARG A 403 6.70 6.99 11.80
N SER A 404 7.86 6.36 11.98
CA SER A 404 9.13 7.04 12.31
C SER A 404 10.03 7.04 11.05
N PRO A 405 11.01 7.96 10.92
CA PRO A 405 12.00 7.91 9.85
C PRO A 405 12.75 6.56 9.75
N SER A 406 12.81 5.80 10.84
CA SER A 406 13.62 4.58 10.96
C SER A 406 12.83 3.27 10.90
N TYR A 407 11.49 3.32 11.04
CA TYR A 407 10.61 2.14 11.00
C TYR A 407 9.14 2.54 10.86
N SER A 408 8.32 1.62 10.34
CA SER A 408 6.85 1.70 10.38
C SER A 408 6.32 0.59 11.29
N VAL A 409 5.56 0.94 12.32
CA VAL A 409 4.79 -0.03 13.10
C VAL A 409 3.33 0.15 12.76
N THR A 410 2.67 -0.93 12.36
CA THR A 410 1.21 -0.97 12.28
C THR A 410 0.71 -1.64 13.56
N GLU A 411 0.11 -0.85 14.44
CA GLU A 411 -0.48 -1.35 15.67
C GLU A 411 -1.98 -1.58 15.46
N PHE A 412 -2.42 -2.82 15.63
CA PHE A 412 -3.84 -3.18 15.62
C PHE A 412 -4.42 -2.94 17.02
N LEU A 413 -4.82 -1.69 17.28
CA LEU A 413 -5.34 -1.25 18.58
C LEU A 413 -6.87 -1.39 18.69
N GLY A 414 -7.51 -2.16 17.81
CA GLY A 414 -8.97 -2.24 17.70
C GLY A 414 -9.50 -1.41 16.53
N TYR A 415 -10.72 -0.88 16.68
CA TYR A 415 -11.33 -0.03 15.66
C TYR A 415 -10.97 1.43 15.92
N GLY A 416 -10.26 2.05 14.97
CA GLY A 416 -10.25 3.51 14.90
C GLY A 416 -11.46 3.99 14.11
N TYR A 417 -11.94 5.18 14.44
CA TYR A 417 -13.12 5.74 13.78
C TYR A 417 -13.04 7.25 13.63
N GLY A 418 -13.62 7.75 12.53
CA GLY A 418 -13.78 9.17 12.22
C GLY A 418 -15.22 9.49 11.85
N ARG A 419 -15.59 10.77 11.87
CA ARG A 419 -16.86 11.22 11.30
C ARG A 419 -16.64 11.68 9.88
N THR A 420 -17.58 11.38 9.00
CA THR A 420 -17.59 11.87 7.63
C THR A 420 -18.97 12.44 7.35
N SER A 421 -18.98 13.60 6.70
CA SER A 421 -20.22 14.21 6.22
C SER A 421 -20.89 13.29 5.19
N LEU A 422 -22.20 13.36 5.07
CA LEU A 422 -22.96 12.65 4.06
C LEU A 422 -22.96 13.36 2.68
N ASP A 423 -22.22 14.45 2.49
CA ASP A 423 -22.08 15.20 1.22
C ASP A 423 -20.82 14.84 0.41
N ASP A 424 -20.33 15.76 -0.46
CA ASP A 424 -19.35 15.60 -1.56
C ASP A 424 -18.10 14.71 -1.31
N TYR A 425 -17.75 14.39 -0.06
CA TYR A 425 -16.77 13.37 0.30
C TYR A 425 -17.33 12.37 1.31
N GLY A 426 -18.37 11.66 0.88
CA GLY A 426 -19.18 10.84 1.76
C GLY A 426 -18.54 9.53 2.21
N PRO A 427 -19.27 8.76 3.03
CA PRO A 427 -18.76 7.57 3.69
C PRO A 427 -18.31 6.49 2.72
N THR A 428 -18.92 6.35 1.54
CA THR A 428 -18.45 5.39 0.52
C THR A 428 -17.07 5.74 0.01
N SER A 429 -16.81 7.03 -0.24
CA SER A 429 -15.47 7.50 -0.65
C SER A 429 -14.45 7.21 0.45
N ALA A 430 -14.79 7.51 1.71
CA ALA A 430 -13.94 7.20 2.86
C ALA A 430 -13.63 5.70 2.96
N MET A 431 -14.66 4.85 2.89
CA MET A 431 -14.51 3.40 2.97
C MET A 431 -13.72 2.82 1.81
N ASN A 432 -13.95 3.28 0.57
CA ASN A 432 -13.18 2.85 -0.61
C ASN A 432 -11.70 3.23 -0.48
N ASN A 433 -11.41 4.44 0.01
CA ASN A 433 -10.04 4.88 0.22
C ASN A 433 -9.34 4.11 1.34
N LEU A 434 -10.05 3.76 2.42
CA LEU A 434 -9.53 2.88 3.48
C LEU A 434 -9.29 1.45 2.97
N ASN A 435 -10.24 0.88 2.23
CA ASN A 435 -10.15 -0.49 1.68
C ASN A 435 -8.98 -0.63 0.70
N THR A 436 -8.71 0.40 -0.09
CA THR A 436 -7.62 0.40 -1.08
C THR A 436 -6.29 0.90 -0.51
N ALA A 437 -6.21 1.16 0.80
CA ALA A 437 -5.06 1.78 1.46
C ALA A 437 -4.58 3.08 0.76
N ASN A 438 -5.51 3.81 0.16
CA ASN A 438 -5.27 5.13 -0.44
C ASN A 438 -5.33 6.24 0.62
N MET A 439 -5.98 5.96 1.75
CA MET A 439 -6.11 6.86 2.90
C MET A 439 -5.84 6.06 4.16
N ASP A 440 -5.03 6.59 5.07
CA ASP A 440 -4.84 6.01 6.40
C ASP A 440 -6.00 6.45 7.33
N LEU A 441 -6.32 5.65 8.35
CA LEU A 441 -7.43 5.94 9.28
C LEU A 441 -7.30 7.27 10.01
N TRP A 442 -6.07 7.73 10.28
CA TRP A 442 -5.83 9.03 10.91
C TRP A 442 -6.26 10.21 10.04
N GLU A 443 -6.42 10.02 8.73
CA GLU A 443 -6.92 11.05 7.81
C GLU A 443 -8.44 11.26 7.95
N LEU A 444 -9.17 10.29 8.51
CA LEU A 444 -10.59 10.41 8.88
C LEU A 444 -10.81 10.97 10.28
N ILE A 445 -9.81 10.85 11.14
CA ILE A 445 -9.88 11.37 12.50
C ILE A 445 -9.59 12.86 12.42
N GLU A 446 -10.62 13.70 12.57
CA GLU A 446 -10.40 15.13 12.69
C GLU A 446 -9.35 15.39 13.78
N PRO A 447 -8.26 16.11 13.47
CA PRO A 447 -7.29 16.47 14.47
C PRO A 447 -7.99 17.38 15.48
N ASP A 448 -8.18 16.85 16.68
CA ASP A 448 -8.64 17.64 17.82
C ASP A 448 -7.65 18.80 18.00
N ASP A 449 -8.10 20.05 18.05
CA ASP A 449 -7.19 21.22 18.24
C ASP A 449 -6.33 21.06 19.52
N ASP A 450 -6.77 20.21 20.45
CA ASP A 450 -6.15 19.86 21.72
C ASP A 450 -5.46 18.46 21.74
N CYS A 451 -5.15 17.85 20.59
CA CYS A 451 -4.53 16.52 20.58
C CYS A 451 -3.12 16.53 21.21
N GLU A 452 -2.92 15.72 22.26
CA GLU A 452 -1.59 15.42 22.78
C GLU A 452 -0.78 14.78 21.65
N LYS A 453 0.22 15.52 21.19
CA LYS A 453 1.23 15.00 20.29
C LYS A 453 2.10 14.03 21.08
N ASP A 454 2.36 12.86 20.50
CA ASP A 454 3.38 11.97 21.00
C ASP A 454 4.78 12.61 20.91
N GLU A 455 5.80 11.89 21.38
CA GLU A 455 7.20 12.35 21.34
C GLU A 455 7.73 12.64 19.92
N TYR A 456 6.99 12.22 18.88
CA TYR A 456 7.31 12.43 17.46
C TYR A 456 6.49 13.55 16.83
N GLY A 457 5.65 14.25 17.60
CA GLY A 457 4.81 15.34 17.09
C GLY A 457 3.53 14.86 16.39
N GLN A 458 3.20 13.57 16.46
CA GLN A 458 2.01 12.95 15.86
C GLN A 458 0.87 12.96 16.88
N CYS A 459 -0.33 13.34 16.45
CA CYS A 459 -1.47 13.32 17.35
C CYS A 459 -1.89 11.88 17.66
N LYS A 460 -1.96 11.53 18.94
CA LYS A 460 -2.52 10.23 19.33
C LYS A 460 -3.99 10.17 18.94
N PRO A 461 -4.46 9.08 18.30
CA PRO A 461 -5.88 8.93 18.00
C PRO A 461 -6.65 8.83 19.32
N LYS A 462 -7.49 9.83 19.64
CA LYS A 462 -8.39 9.80 20.81
C LYS A 462 -9.58 8.85 20.63
N ARG A 463 -9.89 8.45 19.39
CA ARG A 463 -11.10 7.74 19.00
C ARG A 463 -10.78 6.31 18.58
N VAL A 464 -10.39 5.49 19.55
CA VAL A 464 -10.23 4.04 19.40
C VAL A 464 -11.18 3.37 20.38
N PHE A 465 -11.87 2.33 19.93
CA PHE A 465 -12.62 1.48 20.84
C PHE A 465 -12.29 0.00 20.59
N TRP A 466 -12.42 -0.78 21.65
CA TRP A 466 -12.00 -2.17 21.69
C TRP A 466 -13.21 -3.09 21.64
N SER A 467 -13.07 -4.21 20.95
CA SER A 467 -13.90 -5.39 21.18
C SER A 467 -12.99 -6.56 21.53
N THR A 468 -13.51 -7.56 22.25
CA THR A 468 -12.77 -8.79 22.59
C THR A 468 -12.34 -9.63 21.37
N PHE A 469 -12.64 -9.19 20.15
CA PHE A 469 -12.23 -9.82 18.89
C PHE A 469 -10.92 -9.26 18.31
N THR A 470 -10.32 -8.26 18.96
CA THR A 470 -9.06 -7.68 18.48
C THR A 470 -7.93 -8.72 18.61
N PRO A 471 -7.18 -9.04 17.54
CA PRO A 471 -6.07 -9.98 17.62
C PRO A 471 -4.91 -9.33 18.38
N GLY A 472 -4.92 -9.42 19.72
CA GLY A 472 -3.93 -8.74 20.53
C GLY A 472 -4.18 -8.71 22.03
N ASP A 473 -4.90 -9.66 22.63
CA ASP A 473 -4.95 -9.82 24.09
C ASP A 473 -3.56 -10.24 24.65
N ALA A 474 -2.64 -9.29 24.67
CA ALA A 474 -1.51 -9.21 25.57
C ALA A 474 -1.75 -7.97 26.43
N VAL A 475 -2.24 -8.24 27.64
CA VAL A 475 -2.33 -7.31 28.76
C VAL A 475 -1.04 -6.49 28.88
N LEU A 476 -1.08 -5.20 28.54
CA LEU A 476 -0.10 -4.23 29.00
C LEU A 476 -0.62 -3.67 30.32
N ASP A 477 -0.24 -4.31 31.42
CA ASP A 477 -0.26 -3.66 32.73
C ASP A 477 0.71 -2.46 32.70
N HIS A 478 0.23 -1.31 33.15
CA HIS A 478 0.92 -0.01 33.18
C HIS A 478 2.28 -0.01 33.90
#